data_AF-A0AAV2N4X9-F1
#
_entry.id   AF-A0AAV2N4X9-F1
#
_cell.length_a   1.000
_cell.length_b   1.000
_cell.length_c   1.000
_cell.angle_alpha   90.00
_cell.angle_beta   90.00
_cell.angle_gamma   90.00
#
_symmetry.space_group_name_H-M   'P 1'
#
loop_
_entity.id
_entity.type
_entity.pdbx_description
1 polymer ?
#
loop_
_entity_poly.entity_id
_entity_poly.type
_entity_poly.pdbx_seq_one_letter_code
_entity_poly.pdbx_strand_id
1 'polypeptide(L)'
;MKTLLLVACLLTISYAIDPEKVKKIFDSITTCAQELHVSEEYTPDVVKCSLQKHEMIDEQGLIIKEKVLENFNNIISDETKLRQAREIFSTCIEQANQGPGSNDEKTMAVIRCGTRVIYLFDKPQ
;
A
#
# COMPACT_ATOMS: atom_id res chain seq x y z
N MET A 1 -47.48 -16.03 -19.73
CA MET A 1 -46.94 -15.00 -18.80
C MET A 1 -46.80 -15.62 -17.42
N LYS A 2 -45.68 -15.34 -16.73
CA LYS A 2 -45.29 -15.72 -15.35
C LYS A 2 -44.26 -16.85 -15.24
N THR A 3 -42.99 -16.44 -15.21
CA THR A 3 -41.81 -16.98 -14.47
C THR A 3 -40.58 -16.16 -14.90
N LEU A 4 -40.59 -14.84 -14.69
CA LEU A 4 -39.91 -14.16 -13.57
C LEU A 4 -38.59 -14.81 -13.12
N LEU A 5 -37.51 -14.14 -13.55
CA LEU A 5 -36.33 -13.82 -12.74
C LEU A 5 -35.59 -15.02 -12.13
N LEU A 6 -34.92 -15.80 -12.99
CA LEU A 6 -33.76 -16.57 -12.56
C LEU A 6 -32.64 -15.59 -12.23
N VAL A 7 -32.63 -15.17 -10.97
CA VAL A 7 -31.44 -15.04 -10.12
C VAL A 7 -30.21 -14.58 -10.91
N ALA A 8 -30.16 -13.28 -11.18
CA ALA A 8 -28.90 -12.56 -11.27
C ALA A 8 -28.28 -12.58 -9.85
N CYS A 9 -27.82 -13.77 -9.43
CA CYS A 9 -26.91 -13.88 -8.30
C CYS A 9 -25.74 -13.00 -8.67
N LEU A 10 -25.61 -11.93 -7.90
CA LEU A 10 -24.51 -10.98 -7.91
C LEU A 10 -23.20 -11.75 -8.07
N LEU A 11 -22.73 -11.86 -9.32
CA LEU A 11 -21.34 -12.13 -9.63
C LEU A 11 -20.57 -10.83 -9.34
N THR A 12 -20.71 -10.30 -8.12
CA THR A 12 -19.62 -9.54 -7.54
C THR A 12 -18.54 -10.59 -7.34
N ILE A 13 -17.66 -10.69 -8.32
CA ILE A 13 -16.39 -11.39 -8.17
C ILE A 13 -15.71 -10.64 -7.02
N SER A 14 -15.96 -11.08 -5.79
CA SER A 14 -15.18 -10.64 -4.65
C SER A 14 -13.81 -11.22 -4.90
N TYR A 15 -12.89 -10.42 -5.40
CA TYR A 15 -11.48 -10.78 -5.39
C TYR A 15 -11.12 -11.00 -3.93
N ALA A 16 -11.09 -12.27 -3.53
CA ALA A 16 -10.69 -12.64 -2.19
C ALA A 16 -9.20 -12.33 -2.09
N ILE A 17 -8.88 -11.29 -1.35
CA ILE A 17 -7.51 -11.00 -0.99
C ILE A 17 -7.01 -12.05 -0.02
N ASP A 18 -5.73 -12.39 -0.18
CA ASP A 18 -5.01 -13.25 0.73
C ASP A 18 -4.84 -12.56 2.10
N PRO A 19 -5.56 -13.00 3.15
CA PRO A 19 -5.52 -12.36 4.46
C PRO A 19 -4.13 -12.44 5.10
N GLU A 20 -3.30 -13.44 4.74
CA GLU A 20 -1.94 -13.56 5.25
C GLU A 20 -1.06 -12.42 4.73
N LYS A 21 -1.25 -11.99 3.48
CA LYS A 21 -0.49 -10.87 2.91
C LYS A 21 -0.84 -9.54 3.57
N VAL A 22 -2.13 -9.31 3.84
CA VAL A 22 -2.60 -8.14 4.60
C VAL A 22 -1.95 -8.16 5.99
N LYS A 23 -2.08 -9.28 6.72
CA LYS A 23 -1.50 -9.42 8.06
C LYS A 23 0.01 -9.17 8.06
N LYS A 24 0.75 -9.71 7.09
CA LYS A 24 2.21 -9.54 6.99
C LYS A 24 2.63 -8.07 6.85
N ILE A 25 1.85 -7.24 6.16
CA ILE A 25 2.13 -5.80 6.02
C ILE A 25 1.87 -5.05 7.34
N PHE A 26 0.78 -5.36 8.05
CA PHE A 26 0.50 -4.75 9.35
C PHE A 26 1.52 -5.19 10.42
N ASP A 27 1.85 -6.48 10.46
CA ASP A 27 2.86 -7.04 11.35
C ASP A 27 4.24 -6.37 11.13
N SER A 28 4.63 -6.10 9.87
CA SER A 28 5.90 -5.43 9.59
C SER A 28 5.91 -3.97 10.04
N ILE A 29 4.76 -3.27 9.97
CA ILE A 29 4.62 -1.91 10.47
C ILE A 29 4.76 -1.88 11.99
N THR A 30 4.05 -2.75 12.72
CA THR A 30 4.19 -2.86 14.17
C THR A 30 5.61 -3.25 14.58
N THR A 31 6.22 -4.22 13.88
CA THR A 31 7.62 -4.62 14.10
C THR A 31 8.58 -3.44 13.91
N CYS A 32 8.41 -2.66 12.83
CA CYS A 32 9.24 -1.49 12.58
C CYS A 32 9.06 -0.39 13.64
N ALA A 33 7.84 -0.16 14.13
CA ALA A 33 7.61 0.78 15.23
C ALA A 33 8.36 0.34 16.50
N GLN A 34 8.35 -0.96 16.81
CA GLN A 34 9.10 -1.53 17.93
C GLN A 34 10.62 -1.40 17.75
N GLU A 35 11.15 -1.77 16.57
CA GLU A 35 12.59 -1.68 16.25
C GLU A 35 13.09 -0.24 16.28
N LEU A 36 12.27 0.73 15.91
CA LEU A 36 12.58 2.16 15.96
C LEU A 36 12.28 2.81 17.31
N HIS A 37 11.77 2.05 18.28
CA HIS A 37 11.38 2.53 19.61
C HIS A 37 10.39 3.70 19.59
N VAL A 38 9.44 3.69 18.64
CA VAL A 38 8.38 4.71 18.53
C VAL A 38 7.01 4.12 18.87
N SER A 39 6.14 4.93 19.48
CA SER A 39 4.77 4.52 19.81
C SER A 39 3.78 4.73 18.66
N GLU A 40 4.12 5.60 17.71
CA GLU A 40 3.26 5.92 16.57
C GLU A 40 3.52 4.96 15.42
N GLU A 41 2.51 4.13 15.13
CA GLU A 41 2.46 3.38 13.88
C GLU A 41 2.20 4.35 12.73
N TYR A 42 2.79 4.09 11.55
CA TYR A 42 2.64 4.90 10.33
C TYR A 42 3.40 6.24 10.29
N THR A 43 4.39 6.46 11.14
CA THR A 43 5.38 7.53 10.89
C THR A 43 6.17 7.25 9.61
N PRO A 44 6.72 8.28 8.92
CA PRO A 44 7.48 8.07 7.70
C PRO A 44 8.64 7.06 7.84
N ASP A 45 9.34 7.07 8.97
CA ASP A 45 10.45 6.14 9.22
C ASP A 45 9.97 4.70 9.42
N VAL A 46 8.84 4.51 10.11
CA VAL A 46 8.20 3.18 10.26
C VAL A 46 7.76 2.65 8.90
N VAL A 47 7.15 3.50 8.07
CA VAL A 47 6.72 3.11 6.71
C VAL A 47 7.94 2.75 5.85
N LYS A 48 9.01 3.55 5.90
CA LYS A 48 10.27 3.26 5.19
C LYS A 48 10.83 1.89 5.61
N CYS A 49 10.94 1.65 6.91
CA CYS A 49 11.40 0.36 7.44
C CYS A 49 10.54 -0.80 6.93
N SER A 50 9.21 -0.65 6.92
CA SER A 50 8.31 -1.68 6.40
C SER A 50 8.55 -1.93 4.90
N LEU A 51 8.69 -0.87 4.11
CA LEU A 51 9.00 -1.00 2.68
C LEU A 51 10.33 -1.72 2.43
N GLN A 52 11.35 -1.48 3.26
CA GLN A 52 12.63 -2.20 3.20
C GLN A 52 12.48 -3.69 3.51
N LYS A 53 11.71 -4.05 4.57
CA LYS A 53 11.47 -5.46 4.94
C LYS A 53 10.72 -6.25 3.86
N HIS A 54 9.98 -5.58 2.99
CA HIS A 54 9.30 -6.18 1.84
C HIS A 54 10.01 -5.93 0.50
N GLU A 55 11.28 -5.50 0.55
CA GLU A 55 12.15 -5.30 -0.63
C GLU A 55 11.55 -4.35 -1.68
N MET A 56 10.75 -3.37 -1.24
CA MET A 56 10.13 -2.35 -2.09
C MET A 56 10.99 -1.12 -2.27
N ILE A 57 12.17 -1.10 -1.65
CA ILE A 57 13.20 -0.09 -1.83
C ILE A 57 14.44 -0.81 -2.38
N ASP A 58 15.02 -0.27 -3.45
CA ASP A 58 16.22 -0.83 -4.09
C ASP A 58 17.50 -0.49 -3.30
N GLU A 59 18.62 -1.04 -3.77
CA GLU A 59 19.95 -0.82 -3.15
C GLU A 59 20.40 0.65 -3.19
N GLN A 60 19.83 1.46 -4.07
CA GLN A 60 20.11 2.89 -4.18
C GLN A 60 19.21 3.74 -3.25
N GLY A 61 18.32 3.10 -2.49
CA GLY A 61 17.39 3.75 -1.59
C GLY A 61 16.15 4.32 -2.27
N LEU A 62 15.84 3.93 -3.52
CA LEU A 62 14.65 4.37 -4.25
C LEU A 62 13.53 3.35 -4.16
N ILE A 63 12.28 3.83 -4.11
CA ILE A 63 11.12 2.95 -4.12
C ILE A 63 10.95 2.29 -5.50
N ILE A 64 10.83 0.96 -5.52
CA ILE A 64 10.50 0.16 -6.69
C ILE A 64 8.98 0.23 -6.90
N LYS A 65 8.55 1.15 -7.76
CA LYS A 65 7.13 1.47 -8.01
C LYS A 65 6.29 0.22 -8.27
N GLU A 66 6.78 -0.67 -9.11
CA GLU A 66 6.09 -1.88 -9.56
C GLU A 66 5.77 -2.82 -8.39
N LYS A 67 6.72 -3.01 -7.46
CA LYS A 67 6.52 -3.85 -6.28
C LYS A 67 5.48 -3.27 -5.32
N VAL A 68 5.44 -1.94 -5.15
CA VAL A 68 4.41 -1.31 -4.31
C VAL A 68 3.02 -1.44 -4.95
N LEU A 69 2.92 -1.22 -6.27
CA LEU A 69 1.65 -1.38 -6.99
C LEU A 69 1.15 -2.82 -7.00
N GLU A 70 2.06 -3.80 -7.12
CA GLU A 70 1.74 -5.21 -6.96
C GLU A 70 1.24 -5.51 -5.55
N ASN A 71 1.90 -4.93 -4.54
CA ASN A 71 1.47 -5.10 -3.16
C ASN A 71 0.07 -4.53 -2.89
N PHE A 72 -0.31 -3.41 -3.52
CA PHE A 72 -1.68 -2.90 -3.41
C PHE A 72 -2.73 -3.92 -3.91
N ASN A 73 -2.43 -4.71 -4.95
CA ASN A 73 -3.34 -5.78 -5.41
C ASN A 73 -3.51 -6.88 -4.37
N ASN A 74 -2.50 -7.05 -3.52
CA ASN A 74 -2.49 -8.06 -2.47
C ASN A 74 -3.12 -7.58 -1.17
N ILE A 75 -3.43 -6.29 -1.00
CA ILE A 75 -3.94 -5.75 0.28
C ILE A 75 -5.14 -4.79 0.17
N ILE A 76 -5.66 -4.53 -1.03
CA ILE A 76 -6.84 -3.68 -1.26
C ILE A 76 -7.85 -4.40 -2.17
N SER A 77 -8.94 -4.92 -1.61
CA SER A 77 -9.93 -5.72 -2.36
C SER A 77 -10.94 -4.87 -3.11
N ASP A 78 -11.23 -3.68 -2.57
CA ASP A 78 -12.13 -2.72 -3.20
C ASP A 78 -11.43 -2.05 -4.40
N GLU A 79 -11.93 -2.32 -5.61
CA GLU A 79 -11.38 -1.79 -6.87
C GLU A 79 -11.32 -0.26 -6.93
N THR A 80 -12.26 0.44 -6.27
CA THR A 80 -12.25 1.91 -6.22
C THR A 80 -11.13 2.41 -5.33
N LYS A 81 -10.95 1.80 -4.15
CA LYS A 81 -9.82 2.10 -3.26
C LYS A 81 -8.48 1.72 -3.91
N LEU A 82 -8.41 0.60 -4.62
CA LEU A 82 -7.21 0.16 -5.31
C LEU A 82 -6.80 1.18 -6.38
N ARG A 83 -7.74 1.60 -7.23
CA ARG A 83 -7.49 2.65 -8.23
C ARG A 83 -7.01 3.95 -7.56
N GLN A 84 -7.66 4.37 -6.49
CA GLN A 84 -7.28 5.57 -5.74
C GLN A 84 -5.87 5.46 -5.14
N ALA A 85 -5.51 4.32 -4.54
CA ALA A 85 -4.19 4.08 -3.98
C ALA A 85 -3.09 4.18 -5.04
N ARG A 86 -3.30 3.54 -6.21
CA ARG A 86 -2.35 3.57 -7.33
C ARG A 86 -2.16 4.98 -7.88
N GLU A 87 -3.24 5.76 -7.99
CA GLU A 87 -3.21 7.15 -8.48
C GLU A 87 -2.44 8.07 -7.53
N ILE A 88 -2.77 8.04 -6.23
CA ILE A 88 -2.07 8.82 -5.20
C ILE A 88 -0.59 8.47 -5.20
N PHE A 89 -0.26 7.19 -5.13
CA PHE A 89 1.13 6.74 -5.04
C PHE A 89 1.95 7.11 -6.28
N SER A 90 1.38 6.93 -7.49
CA SER A 90 2.05 7.30 -8.74
C SER A 90 2.31 8.81 -8.81
N THR A 91 1.33 9.62 -8.40
CA THR A 91 1.46 11.08 -8.33
C THR A 91 2.58 11.48 -7.36
N CYS A 92 2.66 10.84 -6.19
CA CYS A 92 3.71 11.11 -5.21
C CYS A 92 5.11 10.76 -5.74
N ILE A 93 5.27 9.64 -6.46
CA ILE A 93 6.53 9.27 -7.13
C ILE A 93 6.93 10.35 -8.14
N GLU A 94 6.00 10.78 -8.99
CA GLU A 94 6.27 11.80 -10.02
C GLU A 94 6.70 13.13 -9.40
N GLN A 95 6.00 13.59 -8.36
CA GLN A 95 6.33 14.83 -7.64
C GLN A 95 7.70 14.75 -6.96
N ALA A 96 8.01 13.63 -6.30
CA ALA A 96 9.30 13.44 -5.63
C ALA A 96 10.47 13.40 -6.62
N ASN A 97 10.28 12.78 -7.78
CA ASN A 97 11.31 12.67 -8.81
C ASN A 97 11.68 14.01 -9.46
N GLN A 98 10.72 14.93 -9.55
CA GLN A 98 10.92 16.30 -10.04
C GLN A 98 11.65 17.18 -9.03
N GLY A 99 11.60 16.84 -7.74
CA GLY A 99 12.27 17.60 -6.68
C GLY A 99 13.79 17.41 -6.67
N PRO A 100 14.55 18.41 -6.18
CA PRO A 100 15.96 18.22 -5.87
C PRO A 100 16.12 17.29 -4.65
N GLY A 101 17.30 16.69 -4.50
CA GLY A 101 17.65 15.88 -3.33
C GLY A 101 18.27 14.53 -3.69
N SER A 102 18.84 13.90 -2.67
CA SER A 102 19.32 12.53 -2.68
C SER A 102 18.17 11.52 -2.86
N ASN A 103 18.52 10.29 -3.20
CA ASN A 103 17.53 9.20 -3.32
C ASN A 103 16.74 8.99 -2.02
N ASP A 104 17.39 9.12 -0.87
CA ASP A 104 16.75 8.99 0.44
C ASP A 104 15.70 10.08 0.66
N GLU A 105 16.04 11.33 0.36
CA GLU A 105 15.13 12.47 0.46
C GLU A 105 13.93 12.31 -0.47
N LYS A 106 14.14 11.81 -1.69
CA LYS A 106 13.07 11.51 -2.64
C LYS A 106 12.15 10.41 -2.12
N THR A 107 12.71 9.30 -1.63
CA THR A 107 11.93 8.21 -1.02
C THR A 107 11.10 8.72 0.16
N MET A 108 11.68 9.53 1.05
CA MET A 108 10.95 10.11 2.17
C MET A 108 9.88 11.10 1.71
N ALA A 109 10.10 11.84 0.62
CA ALA A 109 9.07 12.69 0.03
C ALA A 109 7.88 11.86 -0.49
N VAL A 110 8.14 10.72 -1.17
CA VAL A 110 7.08 9.80 -1.61
C VAL A 110 6.29 9.26 -0.42
N ILE A 111 6.98 8.79 0.63
CA ILE A 111 6.34 8.23 1.83
C ILE A 111 5.43 9.26 2.49
N ARG A 112 5.92 10.49 2.71
CA ARG A 112 5.12 11.56 3.34
C ARG A 112 3.91 11.93 2.50
N CYS A 113 4.06 12.03 1.19
CA CYS A 113 2.96 12.30 0.27
C CYS A 113 1.92 11.16 0.27
N GLY A 114 2.38 9.91 0.26
CA GLY A 114 1.53 8.72 0.13
C GLY A 114 1.03 8.12 1.45
N THR A 115 1.39 8.68 2.61
CA THR A 115 1.08 8.08 3.93
C THR A 115 -0.40 7.74 4.10
N ARG A 116 -1.30 8.56 3.53
CA ARG A 116 -2.76 8.34 3.60
C ARG A 116 -3.25 7.10 2.85
N VAL A 117 -2.46 6.55 1.94
CA VAL A 117 -2.81 5.33 1.19
C VAL A 117 -3.04 4.14 2.13
N ILE A 118 -2.40 4.12 3.30
CA ILE A 118 -2.56 3.05 4.29
C ILE A 118 -4.00 2.92 4.81
N TYR A 119 -4.77 4.01 4.81
CA TYR A 119 -6.18 3.98 5.19
C TYR A 119 -7.09 3.33 4.13
N LEU A 120 -6.56 3.08 2.93
CA LEU A 120 -7.27 2.39 1.86
C LEU A 120 -7.09 0.87 1.94
N PHE A 121 -6.15 0.37 2.75
CA PHE A 121 -5.90 -1.05 2.90
C PHE A 121 -7.05 -1.76 3.61
N ASP A 122 -7.25 -3.01 3.23
CA ASP A 122 -8.10 -3.91 3.98
C ASP A 122 -7.49 -4.13 5.38
N LYS A 123 -8.36 -4.34 6.37
CA LYS A 123 -7.91 -4.61 7.74
C LYS A 123 -7.65 -6.11 7.89
N PRO A 124 -6.61 -6.50 8.67
CA PRO A 124 -6.44 -7.89 9.04
C PRO A 124 -7.70 -8.37 9.78
N GLN A 125 -8.17 -9.57 9.43
CA GLN A 125 -9.31 -10.24 10.09
C GLN A 125 -8.86 -10.90 11.39
#